data_AF-A0A660W515-F1
#
_entry.id   AF-A0A660W515-F1
#
_cell.length_a   1.000
_cell.length_b   1.000
_cell.length_c   1.000
_cell.angle_alpha   90.00
_cell.angle_beta   90.00
_cell.angle_gamma   90.00
#
_symmetry.space_group_name_H-M   'P 1'
#
loop_
_entity.id
_entity.type
_entity.pdbx_description
1 polymer ?
#
loop_
_entity_poly.entity_id
_entity_poly.type
_entity_poly.pdbx_seq_one_letter_code
_entity_poly.pdbx_strand_id
1 'polypeptide(L)'
;TPEDPDVVDDIAHLGSGNLVTVNDTEFTLNASELIDVADFVIGTGRGFMEAASRGKVLLTPLANSPFPLLITKDTFPAVFATNFSPRNQIENLDVEANVGRIIRVFEDDDYRAELANLSSRLFNDYFNVDNVVERYRKLFGTIRYRSRFRFLNLLYGLYVLKSRSPYWIPSGRSK
;
A
#
# COMPACT_ATOMS: atom_id res chain seq x y z
N THR A 1 17.95 -0.01 -1.44
CA THR A 1 18.95 0.07 -0.36
C THR A 1 19.58 -1.30 -0.28
N PRO A 2 20.92 -1.43 -0.24
CA PRO A 2 21.51 -2.73 0.07
C PRO A 2 21.09 -3.05 1.50
N GLU A 3 20.44 -4.20 1.68
CA GLU A 3 20.06 -4.68 3.01
C GLU A 3 21.32 -5.06 3.80
N ASP A 4 21.26 -4.87 5.11
CA ASP A 4 22.36 -5.19 6.02
C ASP A 4 22.52 -6.72 6.11
N PRO A 5 23.67 -7.29 5.71
CA PRO A 5 23.85 -8.74 5.70
C PRO A 5 23.67 -9.37 7.08
N ASP A 6 23.98 -8.64 8.14
CA ASP A 6 23.81 -9.11 9.52
C ASP A 6 22.33 -9.39 9.85
N VAL A 7 21.41 -8.61 9.28
CA VAL A 7 19.96 -8.80 9.46
C VAL A 7 19.46 -10.06 8.76
N VAL A 8 20.01 -10.37 7.58
CA VAL A 8 19.63 -11.58 6.84
C VAL A 8 20.06 -12.83 7.59
N ASP A 9 21.29 -12.82 8.12
CA ASP A 9 21.84 -13.92 8.90
C ASP A 9 21.09 -14.13 10.23
N ASP A 10 20.74 -13.05 10.93
CA ASP A 10 19.93 -13.12 12.15
C ASP A 10 18.56 -13.76 11.88
N ILE A 11 17.89 -13.33 10.81
CA ILE A 11 16.58 -13.85 10.41
C ILE A 11 16.70 -15.34 10.03
N ALA A 12 17.73 -15.71 9.27
CA ALA A 12 18.00 -17.11 8.89
C ALA A 12 18.25 -18.00 10.13
N HIS A 13 19.01 -17.51 11.11
CA HIS A 13 19.26 -18.22 12.37
C HIS A 13 17.99 -18.44 13.19
N LEU A 14 17.10 -17.44 13.27
CA LEU A 14 15.83 -17.56 13.99
C LEU A 14 14.84 -18.51 13.31
N GLY A 15 14.86 -18.59 11.97
CA GLY A 15 13.91 -19.36 11.17
C GLY A 15 14.04 -20.89 11.26
N SER A 16 15.10 -21.42 11.87
CA SER A 16 15.31 -22.86 12.13
C SER A 16 15.05 -23.80 10.94
N GLY A 17 15.34 -23.35 9.71
CA GLY A 17 15.18 -24.13 8.48
C GLY A 17 13.80 -24.08 7.82
N ASN A 18 12.81 -23.41 8.41
CA ASN A 18 11.47 -23.19 7.81
C ASN A 18 11.31 -21.82 7.15
N LEU A 19 12.42 -21.13 6.97
CA LEU A 19 12.48 -19.78 6.46
C LEU A 19 13.42 -19.75 5.25
N VAL A 20 12.89 -19.24 4.14
CA VAL A 20 13.66 -18.95 2.94
C VAL A 20 13.59 -17.45 2.72
N THR A 21 14.74 -16.79 2.84
CA THR A 21 14.87 -15.37 2.49
C THR A 21 15.28 -15.28 1.04
N VAL A 22 14.50 -14.54 0.24
CA VAL A 22 14.77 -14.33 -1.19
C VAL A 22 14.95 -12.84 -1.41
N ASN A 23 16.18 -12.40 -1.60
CA ASN A 23 16.56 -10.98 -1.72
C ASN A 23 17.38 -10.66 -2.98
N ASP A 24 17.72 -11.67 -3.81
CA ASP A 24 18.47 -11.42 -5.03
C ASP A 24 17.70 -10.56 -6.03
N THR A 25 18.45 -9.75 -6.78
CA THR A 25 17.87 -8.82 -7.77
C THR A 25 17.03 -9.54 -8.84
N GLU A 26 17.38 -10.79 -9.16
CA GLU A 26 16.67 -11.64 -10.11
C GLU A 26 15.26 -12.03 -9.63
N PHE A 27 15.11 -12.36 -8.34
CA PHE A 27 13.82 -12.74 -7.76
C PHE A 27 12.98 -11.56 -7.29
N THR A 28 13.59 -10.40 -7.03
CA THR A 28 12.86 -9.18 -6.64
C THR A 28 12.17 -8.49 -7.82
N LEU A 29 12.63 -8.72 -9.05
CA LEU A 29 11.96 -8.25 -10.28
C LEU A 29 10.56 -8.88 -10.44
N ASN A 30 10.41 -10.15 -10.06
CA ASN A 30 9.17 -10.94 -10.22
C ASN A 30 8.61 -11.44 -8.88
N ALA A 31 8.86 -10.73 -7.77
CA ALA A 31 8.39 -11.15 -6.44
C ALA A 31 6.86 -11.35 -6.35
N SER A 32 6.09 -10.74 -7.27
CA SER A 32 4.65 -10.93 -7.38
C SER A 32 4.25 -12.35 -7.82
N GLU A 33 5.12 -13.10 -8.50
CA GLU A 33 4.87 -14.50 -8.87
C GLU A 33 4.89 -15.42 -7.65
N LEU A 34 5.66 -15.08 -6.62
CA LEU A 34 5.69 -15.84 -5.36
C LEU A 34 4.36 -15.76 -4.60
N ILE A 35 3.56 -14.72 -4.84
CA ILE A 35 2.23 -14.59 -4.26
C ILE A 35 1.33 -15.74 -4.73
N ASP A 36 1.49 -16.20 -5.97
CA ASP A 36 0.61 -17.22 -6.55
C ASP A 36 0.71 -18.56 -5.83
N VAL A 37 1.90 -18.91 -5.32
CA VAL A 37 2.15 -20.16 -4.59
C VAL A 37 1.91 -20.06 -3.08
N ALA A 38 1.70 -18.86 -2.55
CA ALA A 38 1.45 -18.67 -1.12
C ALA A 38 -0.03 -18.89 -0.76
N ASP A 39 -0.31 -19.53 0.38
CA ASP A 39 -1.66 -19.61 0.95
C ASP A 39 -2.02 -18.33 1.73
N PHE A 40 -1.01 -17.72 2.35
CA PHE A 40 -1.09 -16.56 3.23
C PHE A 40 -0.10 -15.50 2.80
N VAL A 41 -0.49 -14.23 2.94
CA VAL A 41 0.41 -13.09 2.71
C VAL A 41 0.38 -12.16 3.91
N ILE A 42 1.55 -11.96 4.50
CA ILE A 42 1.80 -10.89 5.47
C ILE A 42 2.43 -9.74 4.69
N GLY A 43 1.74 -8.62 4.55
CA GLY A 43 2.23 -7.54 3.71
C GLY A 43 1.57 -6.19 3.95
N THR A 44 2.03 -5.20 3.19
CA THR A 44 1.50 -3.84 3.21
C THR A 44 1.45 -3.25 1.79
N GLY A 45 0.72 -2.16 1.59
CA GLY A 45 0.70 -1.41 0.33
C GLY A 45 0.37 -2.27 -0.90
N ARG A 46 1.18 -2.16 -1.97
CA ARG A 46 0.89 -2.79 -3.27
C ARG A 46 0.91 -4.32 -3.23
N GLY A 47 1.93 -4.93 -2.60
CA GLY A 47 2.00 -6.39 -2.49
C GLY A 47 0.81 -6.99 -1.77
N PHE A 48 0.30 -6.28 -0.74
CA PHE A 48 -0.94 -6.65 -0.06
C PHE A 48 -2.17 -6.58 -0.99
N MET A 49 -2.29 -5.52 -1.79
CA MET A 49 -3.39 -5.37 -2.77
C MET A 49 -3.32 -6.43 -3.88
N GLU A 50 -2.13 -6.78 -4.33
CA GLU A 50 -1.89 -7.83 -5.32
C GLU A 50 -2.24 -9.21 -4.79
N ALA A 51 -1.88 -9.52 -3.54
CA ALA A 51 -2.34 -10.71 -2.85
C ALA A 51 -3.87 -10.72 -2.71
N ALA A 52 -4.47 -9.55 -2.47
CA ALA A 52 -5.91 -9.45 -2.38
C ALA A 52 -6.62 -9.86 -3.68
N SER A 53 -6.06 -9.44 -4.83
CA SER A 53 -6.57 -9.77 -6.17
C SER A 53 -6.57 -11.27 -6.48
N ARG A 54 -5.69 -12.03 -5.81
CA ARG A 54 -5.54 -13.48 -5.95
C ARG A 54 -6.30 -14.26 -4.89
N GLY A 55 -7.12 -13.59 -4.09
CA GLY A 55 -7.91 -14.24 -3.04
C GLY A 55 -7.07 -14.89 -1.94
N LYS A 56 -5.89 -14.37 -1.64
CA LYS A 56 -5.03 -14.92 -0.57
C LYS A 56 -5.59 -14.56 0.80
N VAL A 57 -5.23 -15.34 1.83
CA VAL A 57 -5.49 -14.92 3.21
C VAL A 57 -4.53 -13.78 3.55
N LEU A 58 -5.08 -12.65 3.99
CA LEU A 58 -4.32 -11.42 4.18
C LEU A 58 -4.05 -11.16 5.65
N LEU A 59 -2.80 -10.81 5.94
CA LEU A 59 -2.37 -10.31 7.23
C LEU A 59 -1.53 -9.05 7.04
N THR A 60 -1.53 -8.17 8.03
CA THR A 60 -0.71 -6.95 8.04
C THR A 60 0.10 -6.85 9.34
N PRO A 61 1.35 -6.36 9.30
CA PRO A 61 2.07 -5.99 10.52
C PRO A 61 1.30 -4.92 11.30
N LEU A 62 1.45 -4.93 12.61
CA LEU A 62 0.81 -4.01 13.53
C LEU A 62 1.80 -3.58 14.61
N ALA A 63 1.92 -2.28 14.88
CA ALA A 63 2.99 -1.75 15.75
C ALA A 63 2.82 -2.14 17.23
N ASN A 64 1.58 -2.32 17.69
CA ASN A 64 1.27 -2.65 19.08
C ASN A 64 1.02 -4.15 19.29
N SER A 65 1.44 -5.02 18.37
CA SER A 65 1.29 -6.47 18.48
C SER A 65 2.55 -7.19 18.00
N PRO A 66 3.03 -8.21 18.73
CA PRO A 66 4.12 -9.07 18.25
C PRO A 66 3.68 -9.99 17.10
N PHE A 67 2.37 -10.16 16.91
CA PHE A 67 1.78 -10.96 15.84
C PHE A 67 1.13 -10.09 14.78
N PRO A 68 1.14 -10.51 13.50
CA PRO A 68 0.43 -9.80 12.46
C PRO A 68 -1.09 -9.83 12.73
N LEU A 69 -1.78 -8.81 12.25
CA LEU A 69 -3.22 -8.70 12.33
C LEU A 69 -3.86 -9.46 11.17
N LEU A 70 -4.79 -10.37 11.48
CA LEU A 70 -5.62 -11.02 10.46
C LEU A 70 -6.65 -10.04 9.89
N ILE A 71 -6.78 -10.01 8.56
CA ILE A 71 -7.72 -9.14 7.89
C ILE A 71 -9.09 -9.82 7.81
N THR A 72 -10.05 -9.23 8.51
CA THR A 72 -11.45 -9.63 8.53
C THR A 72 -12.32 -8.43 8.16
N LYS A 73 -13.64 -8.63 8.06
CA LYS A 73 -14.59 -7.53 7.85
C LYS A 73 -14.48 -6.47 8.94
N ASP A 74 -14.15 -6.87 10.16
CA ASP A 74 -14.10 -5.99 11.33
C ASP A 74 -12.76 -5.24 11.42
N THR A 75 -11.66 -5.90 11.05
CA THR A 75 -10.32 -5.31 11.17
C THR A 75 -9.92 -4.48 9.95
N PHE A 76 -10.43 -4.81 8.77
CA PHE A 76 -10.07 -4.13 7.51
C PHE A 76 -10.26 -2.60 7.56
N PRO A 77 -11.40 -2.04 8.01
CA PRO A 77 -11.60 -0.58 7.96
C PRO A 77 -10.56 0.20 8.75
N ALA A 78 -10.12 -0.33 9.89
CA ALA A 78 -9.15 0.33 10.77
C ALA A 78 -7.77 0.48 10.11
N VAL A 79 -7.33 -0.53 9.36
CA VAL A 79 -6.00 -0.54 8.74
C VAL A 79 -5.99 -0.05 7.29
N PHE A 80 -7.16 -0.07 6.62
CA PHE A 80 -7.29 0.40 5.25
C PHE A 80 -7.09 1.93 5.14
N ALA A 81 -7.59 2.69 6.11
CA ALA A 81 -7.48 4.16 6.14
C ALA A 81 -6.02 4.68 6.09
N THR A 82 -5.07 3.83 6.49
CA THR A 82 -3.64 4.13 6.56
C THR A 82 -2.82 3.25 5.61
N ASN A 83 -3.47 2.67 4.60
CA ASN A 83 -2.85 1.82 3.58
C ASN A 83 -2.02 0.67 4.17
N PHE A 84 -2.53 0.04 5.23
CA PHE A 84 -1.89 -1.09 5.89
C PHE A 84 -0.49 -0.76 6.41
N SER A 85 -0.26 0.49 6.85
CA SER A 85 1.04 0.90 7.39
C SER A 85 1.50 -0.03 8.52
N PRO A 86 2.78 -0.45 8.55
CA PRO A 86 3.34 -1.19 9.70
C PRO A 86 3.23 -0.43 11.02
N ARG A 87 3.03 0.89 10.96
CA ARG A 87 2.88 1.77 12.13
C ARG A 87 1.44 1.79 12.68
N ASN A 88 0.53 1.02 12.08
CA ASN A 88 -0.85 0.96 12.53
C ASN A 88 -0.96 0.41 13.94
N GLN A 89 -1.97 0.90 14.64
CA GLN A 89 -2.36 0.42 15.95
C GLN A 89 -3.87 0.24 15.96
N ILE A 90 -4.33 -0.85 16.57
CA ILE A 90 -5.74 -1.06 16.87
C ILE A 90 -5.90 -0.94 18.37
N GLU A 91 -6.67 0.06 18.80
CA GLU A 91 -7.02 0.23 20.20
C GLU A 91 -7.83 -0.97 20.69
N ASN A 92 -7.52 -1.45 21.89
CA ASN A 92 -8.19 -2.59 22.51
C ASN A 92 -8.16 -3.87 21.65
N LEU A 93 -7.11 -4.07 20.86
CA LEU A 93 -6.91 -5.34 20.16
C LEU A 93 -6.76 -6.48 21.18
N ASP A 94 -7.67 -7.44 21.11
CA ASP A 94 -7.49 -8.74 21.77
C ASP A 94 -6.50 -9.58 20.96
N VAL A 95 -5.24 -9.58 21.42
CA VAL A 95 -4.13 -10.27 20.76
C VAL A 95 -4.34 -11.79 20.78
N GLU A 96 -4.82 -12.36 21.88
CA GLU A 96 -5.09 -13.80 21.98
C GLU A 96 -6.19 -14.22 21.02
N ALA A 97 -7.28 -13.44 20.94
CA ALA A 97 -8.34 -13.72 19.97
C ALA A 97 -7.86 -13.62 18.53
N ASN A 98 -7.00 -12.64 18.20
CA ASN A 98 -6.40 -12.53 16.87
C ASN A 98 -5.53 -13.76 16.54
N VAL A 99 -4.65 -14.18 17.46
CA VAL A 99 -3.82 -15.38 17.28
C VAL A 99 -4.68 -16.63 17.13
N GLY A 100 -5.72 -16.79 17.96
CA GLY A 100 -6.67 -17.91 17.84
C GLY A 100 -7.36 -17.95 16.48
N ARG A 101 -7.73 -16.80 15.91
CA ARG A 101 -8.27 -16.72 14.55
C ARG A 101 -7.22 -17.12 13.50
N ILE A 102 -5.98 -16.68 13.65
CA ILE A 102 -4.88 -17.06 12.74
C ILE A 102 -4.68 -18.57 12.75
N ILE A 103 -4.59 -19.19 13.93
CA ILE A 103 -4.48 -20.65 14.10
C ILE A 103 -5.66 -21.35 13.42
N ARG A 104 -6.89 -20.86 13.65
CA ARG A 104 -8.09 -21.41 13.01
C ARG A 104 -7.98 -21.42 11.48
N VAL A 105 -7.35 -20.43 10.85
CA VAL A 105 -7.21 -20.45 9.38
C VAL A 105 -6.35 -21.63 8.89
N PHE A 106 -5.43 -22.14 9.70
CA PHE A 106 -4.65 -23.33 9.36
C PHE A 106 -5.45 -24.63 9.53
N GLU A 107 -6.44 -24.66 10.40
CA GLU A 107 -7.19 -25.86 10.78
C GLU A 107 -8.56 -25.99 10.09
N ASP A 108 -9.15 -24.87 9.65
CA ASP A 108 -10.52 -24.77 9.15
C ASP A 108 -10.53 -24.26 7.70
N ASP A 109 -10.68 -25.19 6.75
CA ASP A 109 -10.67 -24.88 5.31
C ASP A 109 -11.86 -24.01 4.88
N ASP A 110 -13.02 -24.15 5.53
CA ASP A 110 -14.20 -23.32 5.24
C ASP A 110 -13.95 -21.88 5.67
N TYR A 111 -13.37 -21.68 6.85
CA TYR A 111 -12.98 -20.36 7.32
C TYR A 111 -11.90 -19.74 6.44
N ARG A 112 -10.93 -20.54 5.97
CA ARG A 112 -9.92 -20.09 4.99
C ARG A 112 -10.55 -19.65 3.68
N ALA A 113 -11.49 -20.44 3.14
CA ALA A 113 -12.23 -20.09 1.94
C ALA A 113 -13.08 -18.82 2.11
N GLU A 114 -13.68 -18.60 3.29
CA GLU A 114 -14.39 -17.36 3.60
C GLU A 114 -13.46 -16.15 3.50
N LEU A 115 -12.26 -16.23 4.09
CA LEU A 115 -11.27 -15.15 4.08
C LEU A 115 -10.72 -14.89 2.67
N ALA A 116 -10.47 -15.94 1.88
CA ALA A 116 -10.08 -15.82 0.47
C ALA A 116 -11.15 -15.09 -0.36
N ASN A 117 -12.42 -15.43 -0.14
CA ASN A 117 -13.56 -14.77 -0.78
C ASN A 117 -13.74 -13.33 -0.29
N LEU A 118 -13.50 -13.04 0.99
CA LEU A 118 -13.45 -11.69 1.51
C LEU A 118 -12.36 -10.87 0.81
N SER A 119 -11.15 -11.40 0.74
CA SER A 119 -10.01 -10.76 0.08
C SER A 119 -10.32 -10.39 -1.38
N SER A 120 -10.89 -11.32 -2.14
CA SER A 120 -11.29 -11.07 -3.54
C SER A 120 -12.35 -9.96 -3.66
N ARG A 121 -13.29 -9.89 -2.72
CA ARG A 121 -14.27 -8.79 -2.66
C ARG A 121 -13.61 -7.46 -2.34
N LEU A 122 -12.73 -7.42 -1.34
CA LEU A 122 -11.99 -6.22 -0.97
C LEU A 122 -11.19 -5.67 -2.17
N PHE A 123 -10.54 -6.55 -2.93
CA PHE A 123 -9.87 -6.14 -4.16
C PHE A 123 -10.83 -5.48 -5.15
N ASN A 124 -11.95 -6.13 -5.46
CA ASN A 124 -12.91 -5.59 -6.41
C ASN A 124 -13.52 -4.26 -5.95
N ASP A 125 -13.82 -4.13 -4.66
CA ASP A 125 -14.52 -2.96 -4.12
C ASP A 125 -13.62 -1.73 -3.94
N TYR A 126 -12.34 -1.96 -3.63
CA TYR A 126 -11.40 -0.91 -3.20
C TYR A 126 -10.14 -0.77 -4.06
N PHE A 127 -9.63 -1.83 -4.68
CA PHE A 127 -8.31 -1.83 -5.34
C PHE A 127 -8.37 -1.98 -6.85
N ASN A 128 -9.44 -2.56 -7.39
CA ASN A 128 -9.59 -2.79 -8.82
C ASN A 128 -9.65 -1.45 -9.58
N VAL A 129 -8.62 -1.20 -10.39
CA VAL A 129 -8.45 0.05 -11.14
C VAL A 129 -9.63 0.31 -12.07
N ASP A 130 -10.19 -0.71 -12.70
CA ASP A 130 -11.33 -0.57 -13.61
C ASP A 130 -12.55 0.00 -12.87
N ASN A 131 -12.76 -0.43 -11.63
CA ASN A 131 -13.85 0.07 -10.77
C ASN A 131 -13.55 1.48 -10.23
N VAL A 132 -12.27 1.80 -10.01
CA VAL A 132 -11.83 3.09 -9.48
C VAL A 132 -11.88 4.18 -10.55
N VAL A 133 -11.54 3.87 -11.81
CA VAL A 133 -11.58 4.83 -12.94
C VAL A 133 -12.99 5.42 -13.11
N GLU A 134 -14.02 4.60 -12.97
CA GLU A 134 -15.41 5.06 -13.11
C GLU A 134 -15.80 6.04 -11.98
N ARG A 135 -15.32 5.81 -10.75
CA ARG A 135 -15.52 6.76 -9.63
C ARG A 135 -14.82 8.09 -9.90
N TYR A 136 -13.58 8.06 -10.40
CA TYR A 136 -12.86 9.28 -10.79
C TYR A 136 -13.56 10.00 -11.93
N ARG A 137 -14.04 9.29 -12.96
CA ARG A 137 -14.82 9.89 -14.06
C ARG A 137 -16.06 10.62 -13.55
N LYS A 138 -16.82 10.02 -12.64
CA LYS A 138 -17.99 10.66 -12.01
C LYS A 138 -17.59 11.89 -11.18
N LEU A 139 -16.52 11.78 -10.39
CA LEU A 139 -16.00 12.91 -9.60
C LEU A 139 -15.57 14.06 -10.52
N PHE A 140 -14.78 13.81 -11.56
CA PHE A 140 -14.36 14.84 -12.50
C PHE A 140 -15.51 15.41 -13.34
N GLY A 141 -16.52 14.59 -13.68
CA GLY A 141 -17.72 15.04 -14.38
C GLY A 141 -18.63 15.92 -13.52
N THR A 142 -18.64 15.73 -12.20
CA THR A 142 -19.43 16.53 -11.25
C THR A 142 -18.73 17.81 -10.82
N ILE A 143 -17.39 17.86 -10.89
CA ILE A 143 -16.63 19.09 -10.69
C ILE A 143 -16.92 20.04 -11.85
N ARG A 144 -17.94 20.90 -11.67
CA ARG A 144 -18.09 22.11 -12.48
C ARG A 144 -16.89 23.00 -12.20
N TYR A 145 -15.94 23.03 -13.12
CA TYR A 145 -14.80 23.91 -13.06
C TYR A 145 -15.30 25.37 -13.05
N ARG A 146 -15.43 25.97 -11.85
CA ARG A 146 -15.59 27.42 -11.71
C ARG A 146 -14.23 28.01 -12.03
N SER A 147 -13.94 28.12 -13.32
CA SER A 147 -12.83 28.88 -13.86
C SER A 147 -13.01 30.35 -13.42
N ARG A 148 -12.51 30.67 -12.24
CA ARG A 148 -12.00 32.00 -11.95
C ARG A 148 -10.57 32.02 -12.47
N PHE A 149 -10.41 32.05 -13.80
CA PHE A 149 -9.21 32.61 -14.39
C PHE A 149 -9.14 34.07 -13.95
N ARG A 150 -8.61 34.30 -12.74
CA ARG A 150 -8.15 35.62 -12.36
C ARG A 150 -6.88 35.81 -13.15
N PHE A 151 -6.98 36.49 -14.30
CA PHE A 151 -5.87 36.92 -15.14
C PHE A 151 -4.66 37.44 -14.32
N LEU A 152 -4.94 38.03 -13.15
CA LEU A 152 -3.98 38.45 -12.14
C LEU A 152 -3.05 37.32 -11.62
N ASN A 153 -3.53 36.08 -11.45
CA ASN A 153 -2.70 34.96 -11.01
C ASN A 153 -1.73 34.51 -12.11
N LEU A 154 -2.14 34.57 -13.38
CA LEU A 154 -1.28 34.29 -14.52
C LEU A 154 -0.20 35.38 -14.65
N LEU A 155 -0.60 36.65 -14.52
CA LEU A 155 0.33 37.77 -14.51
C LEU A 155 1.31 37.72 -13.34
N TYR A 156 0.83 37.34 -12.14
CA TYR A 156 1.70 37.17 -10.97
C TYR A 156 2.71 36.04 -11.19
N GLY A 157 2.27 34.90 -11.74
CA GLY A 157 3.17 33.80 -12.11
C GLY A 157 4.25 34.22 -13.11
N LEU A 158 3.87 34.98 -14.15
CA LEU A 158 4.80 35.53 -15.15
C LEU A 158 5.75 36.58 -14.53
N TYR A 159 5.27 37.41 -13.60
CA TYR A 159 6.08 38.38 -12.88
C TYR A 159 7.12 37.69 -11.98
N VAL A 160 6.74 36.63 -11.28
CA VAL A 160 7.65 35.83 -10.43
C VAL A 160 8.70 35.11 -11.29
N LEU A 161 8.33 34.59 -12.46
CA LEU A 161 9.27 33.99 -13.40
C LEU A 161 10.24 35.03 -13.98
N LYS A 162 9.75 36.23 -14.32
CA LYS A 162 10.59 37.33 -14.82
C LYS A 162 11.57 37.85 -13.77
N SER A 163 11.14 37.97 -12.51
CA SER A 163 11.98 38.46 -11.41
C SER A 163 13.02 37.44 -10.91
N ARG A 164 12.94 36.18 -11.35
CA ARG A 164 13.90 35.12 -11.02
C ARG A 164 14.82 34.70 -12.16
N SER A 165 14.74 35.33 -13.34
CA SER A 165 15.67 35.06 -14.45
C SER A 165 16.96 35.87 -14.28
N PRO A 166 18.15 35.24 -14.17
CA PRO A 166 19.44 35.93 -14.01
C PRO A 166 19.93 36.70 -15.25
N TYR A 167 19.20 36.64 -16.37
CA TYR A 167 19.63 37.18 -17.65
C TYR A 167 18.67 38.26 -18.15
N TRP A 168 18.72 39.43 -17.54
CA TRP A 168 18.19 40.66 -18.16
C TRP A 168 19.24 41.76 -18.07
N ILE A 169 20.14 41.79 -19.04
CA ILE A 169 21.06 42.92 -19.28
C ILE A 169 20.28 43.93 -20.12
N PRO A 170 19.99 45.15 -19.63
CA PRO A 170 19.47 46.19 -20.50
C PRO A 170 20.62 46.68 -21.39
N SER A 171 20.56 46.38 -22.68
CA SER A 171 21.45 46.99 -23.68
C SER A 171 21.27 48.50 -23.66
N GLY A 172 22.34 49.20 -23.28
CA GLY A 172 22.40 50.65 -23.16
C GLY A 172 22.19 51.40 -24.47
N ARG A 173 21.72 52.64 -24.31
CA ARG A 173 21.62 53.68 -25.34
C ARG A 173 22.99 53.93 -25.99
N SER A 174 23.08 53.94 -27.32
CA SER A 174 24.14 54.67 -28.00
C SER A 174 23.76 56.15 -28.10
N LYS A 175 24.71 57.02 -27.75
CA LYS A 175 24.91 58.28 -28.47
C LYS A 175 26.05 58.05 -29.45
#